data_AF-A0A558BCH0-F1
#
_entry.id   AF-A0A558BCH0-F1
#
_cell.length_a   1.000
_cell.length_b   1.000
_cell.length_c   1.000
_cell.angle_alpha   90.00
_cell.angle_beta   90.00
_cell.angle_gamma   90.00
#
_symmetry.space_group_name_H-M   'P 1'
#
loop_
_entity.id
_entity.type
_entity.pdbx_description
1 polymer ?
#
loop_
_entity_poly.entity_id
_entity_poly.type
_entity_poly.pdbx_seq_one_letter_code
_entity_poly.pdbx_strand_id
1 'polypeptide(L)' 'MTTPLSAPLEVGFDYTRSLGPVFGRFVNGLRERRIEGVRGSDGRVHVPPVEYDPVTAAPLTDFVPVSAEGTVVSWSWMAE' A
#
# COMPACT_ATOMS: atom_id res chain seq x y z
N MET A 1 2.38 25.79 32.47
CA MET A 1 2.86 24.57 31.80
C MET A 1 3.83 25.00 30.72
N THR A 2 5.02 24.41 30.66
CA THR A 2 6.05 24.78 29.70
C THR A 2 5.69 24.21 28.33
N THR A 3 5.78 25.03 27.28
CA THR A 3 5.51 24.58 25.90
C THR A 3 6.53 23.53 25.48
N PRO A 4 6.11 22.37 24.91
CA PRO A 4 7.02 21.38 24.37
C PRO A 4 7.84 21.97 23.22
N LEU A 5 9.10 21.53 23.09
CA LEU A 5 9.91 21.80 21.90
C LEU A 5 9.22 21.20 20.66
N SER A 6 9.12 21.99 19.59
CA SER A 6 8.55 21.59 18.31
C SER A 6 9.41 22.10 17.15
N ALA A 7 9.46 21.35 16.06
CA ALA A 7 10.01 21.76 14.77
C ALA A 7 9.14 21.20 13.63
N PRO A 8 9.10 21.83 12.45
CA PRO A 8 8.43 21.27 11.28
C PRO A 8 8.99 19.89 10.92
N LEU A 9 8.11 18.92 10.66
CA LEU A 9 8.50 17.63 10.10
C LEU A 9 8.39 17.71 8.57
N GLU A 10 9.54 17.87 7.90
CA GLU A 10 9.60 17.70 6.45
C GLU A 10 9.91 16.23 6.13
N VAL A 11 8.87 15.46 5.78
CA VAL A 11 9.03 14.08 5.28
C VAL A 11 9.45 14.15 3.81
N GLY A 12 10.76 14.19 3.57
CA GLY A 12 11.35 14.08 2.24
C GLY A 12 11.80 12.65 1.94
N PHE A 13 11.40 12.11 0.79
CA PHE A 13 12.02 10.93 0.19
C PHE A 13 12.83 11.40 -1.02
N ASP A 14 14.05 11.86 -0.78
CA ASP A 14 14.97 12.46 -1.77
C ASP A 14 15.58 11.45 -2.76
N TYR A 15 14.89 10.33 -2.98
CA TYR A 15 15.30 9.29 -3.90
C TYR A 15 14.20 9.01 -4.93
N THR A 16 14.62 8.73 -6.17
CA THR A 16 13.72 8.16 -7.18
C THR A 16 13.82 6.65 -7.11
N ARG A 17 12.75 5.98 -6.70
CA ARG A 17 12.64 4.52 -6.80
C ARG A 17 11.80 4.14 -8.02
N SER A 18 12.31 3.20 -8.81
CA SER A 18 11.50 2.51 -9.81
C SER A 18 10.43 1.67 -9.09
N LEU A 19 9.22 1.62 -9.64
CA LEU A 19 8.11 0.84 -9.05
C LEU A 19 8.31 -0.67 -9.15
N GLY A 20 9.20 -1.13 -10.04
CA GLY A 20 9.36 -2.56 -10.31
C GLY A 20 8.08 -3.19 -10.89
N PRO A 21 8.07 -4.52 -11.06
CA PRO A 21 6.97 -5.22 -11.72
C PRO A 21 5.68 -5.26 -10.88
N VAL A 22 5.79 -5.30 -9.55
CA VAL A 22 4.64 -5.46 -8.64
C VAL A 22 3.89 -4.14 -8.45
N PHE A 23 4.54 -3.09 -7.96
CA PHE A 23 3.88 -1.79 -7.83
C PHE A 23 3.57 -1.16 -9.20
N GLY A 24 4.40 -1.41 -10.21
CA GLY A 24 4.13 -0.97 -11.59
C GLY A 24 2.79 -1.50 -12.11
N ARG A 25 2.49 -2.78 -11.88
CA ARG A 25 1.18 -3.37 -12.19
C ARG A 25 0.06 -2.68 -11.42
N PHE A 26 0.21 -2.51 -10.11
CA PHE A 26 -0.81 -1.90 -9.25
C PHE A 26 -1.20 -0.49 -9.71
N VAL A 27 -0.23 0.41 -9.91
CA VAL A 27 -0.52 1.79 -10.32
C VAL A 27 -1.10 1.88 -11.74
N ASN A 28 -0.73 0.98 -12.65
CA ASN A 28 -1.34 0.88 -13.96
C ASN A 28 -2.81 0.42 -13.86
N GLY A 29 -3.10 -0.50 -12.94
CA GLY A 29 -4.47 -0.89 -12.60
C GLY A 29 -5.29 0.30 -12.09
N LEU A 30 -4.73 1.13 -11.20
CA LEU A 30 -5.39 2.33 -10.69
C LEU A 30 -5.74 3.33 -11.80
N ARG A 31 -4.84 3.50 -12.80
CA ARG A 31 -5.12 4.32 -14.00
C ARG A 31 -6.37 3.84 -14.74
N GLU A 32 -6.65 2.55 -14.67
CA GLU A 32 -7.80 1.91 -15.30
C GLU A 32 -8.99 1.70 -14.33
N ARG A 33 -8.96 2.35 -13.15
CA ARG A 33 -9.97 2.24 -12.09
C ARG A 33 -10.16 0.80 -11.58
N ARG A 34 -9.08 0.01 -11.56
CA ARG A 34 -9.07 -1.34 -10.99
C ARG A 34 -8.10 -1.42 -9.83
N ILE A 35 -8.52 -2.09 -8.76
CA ILE A 35 -7.67 -2.41 -7.63
C ILE A 35 -7.37 -3.90 -7.70
N GLU A 36 -6.09 -4.24 -7.76
CA GLU A 36 -5.60 -5.60 -7.69
C GLU A 36 -4.76 -5.77 -6.42
N GLY A 37 -4.91 -6.92 -5.76
CA GLY A 37 -4.02 -7.38 -4.70
C GLY A 37 -3.22 -8.59 -5.16
N VAL A 38 -2.50 -9.19 -4.20
CA VAL A 38 -1.80 -10.46 -4.42
C VAL A 38 -2.15 -11.44 -3.29
N ARG A 39 -2.42 -12.70 -3.65
CA ARG A 39 -2.80 -13.73 -2.69
C ARG A 39 -1.57 -14.39 -2.06
N GLY A 40 -1.52 -14.40 -0.73
CA GLY A 40 -0.52 -15.11 0.07
C GLY A 40 -0.86 -16.60 0.24
N SER A 41 0.12 -17.38 0.68
CA SER A 41 -0.03 -18.81 0.99
C SER A 41 -1.04 -19.08 2.11
N ASP A 42 -1.31 -18.10 2.96
CA ASP A 42 -2.33 -18.15 4.00
C ASP A 42 -3.76 -17.85 3.49
N GLY A 43 -3.92 -17.65 2.18
CA GLY A 43 -5.18 -17.37 1.50
C GLY A 43 -5.64 -15.92 1.56
N ARG A 44 -4.93 -15.04 2.30
CA ARG A 44 -5.27 -13.60 2.36
C ARG A 44 -4.84 -12.90 1.08
N VAL A 45 -5.53 -11.80 0.77
CA VAL A 45 -5.16 -10.90 -0.34
C VAL A 45 -4.59 -9.61 0.25
N HIS A 46 -3.37 -9.25 -0.15
CA HIS A 46 -2.70 -8.03 0.29
C HIS A 46 -2.89 -6.90 -0.72
N VAL A 47 -3.31 -5.73 -0.25
CA VAL A 47 -3.49 -4.49 -1.03
C VAL A 47 -2.91 -3.30 -0.24
N PRO A 48 -2.00 -2.49 -0.82
CA PRO A 48 -1.31 -2.71 -2.10
C PRO A 48 -0.59 -4.06 -2.17
N PRO A 49 -0.34 -4.63 -3.37
CA PRO A 49 0.32 -5.91 -3.48
C PRO A 49 1.76 -5.84 -2.95
N VAL A 50 2.21 -6.92 -2.31
CA VAL A 50 3.57 -7.08 -1.76
C VAL A 50 4.38 -8.08 -2.60
N GLU A 51 5.70 -7.90 -2.72
CA GLU A 51 6.51 -8.79 -3.56
C GLU A 51 6.71 -10.21 -2.98
N TYR A 52 6.68 -10.34 -1.66
CA TYR A 52 6.96 -11.58 -0.96
C TYR A 52 5.90 -11.90 0.08
N ASP A 53 5.67 -13.19 0.28
CA ASP A 53 4.75 -13.72 1.26
C ASP A 53 5.23 -13.37 2.69
N PRO A 54 4.42 -12.72 3.53
CA PRO A 54 4.83 -12.33 4.88
C PRO A 54 5.01 -13.52 5.83
N VAL A 55 4.48 -14.70 5.48
CA VAL A 55 4.59 -15.94 6.25
C VAL A 55 5.78 -16.77 5.78
N THR A 56 5.94 -16.93 4.46
CA THR A 56 6.91 -17.89 3.89
C THR A 56 8.14 -17.24 3.26
N ALA A 57 8.13 -15.93 3.06
CA ALA A 57 9.13 -15.18 2.28
C ALA A 57 9.28 -15.63 0.82
N ALA A 58 8.38 -16.47 0.31
CA ALA A 58 8.36 -16.87 -1.09
C ALA A 58 7.88 -15.71 -1.98
N PRO A 59 8.36 -15.58 -3.23
CA PRO A 59 7.81 -14.62 -4.18
C PRO A 59 6.32 -14.85 -4.43
N LEU A 60 5.53 -13.79 -4.45
CA LEU A 60 4.10 -13.86 -4.77
C LEU A 60 3.82 -13.47 -6.23
N THR A 61 2.96 -14.23 -6.90
CA THR A 61 2.62 -14.03 -8.31
C THR A 61 1.12 -14.15 -8.63
N ASP A 62 0.31 -14.57 -7.66
CA ASP A 62 -1.15 -14.72 -7.81
C ASP A 62 -1.86 -13.37 -7.60
N PHE A 63 -1.83 -12.53 -8.62
CA PHE A 63 -2.53 -11.24 -8.63
C PHE A 63 -4.02 -11.44 -8.88
N VAL A 64 -4.85 -10.80 -8.06
CA VAL A 64 -6.31 -10.92 -8.13
C VAL A 64 -7.02 -9.58 -8.00
N PRO A 65 -8.12 -9.35 -8.74
CA PRO A 65 -8.95 -8.17 -8.53
C PRO A 65 -9.62 -8.24 -7.14
N VAL A 66 -9.77 -7.08 -6.50
CA VAL A 66 -10.58 -6.94 -5.28
C VAL A 66 -11.93 -6.31 -5.56
N SER A 67 -12.82 -6.36 -4.57
CA SER A 67 -14.15 -5.74 -4.64
C SER A 67 -14.04 -4.24 -4.92
N ALA A 68 -14.98 -3.69 -5.69
CA ALA A 68 -15.14 -2.26 -5.88
C ALA A 68 -15.77 -1.56 -4.67
N GLU A 69 -16.20 -2.33 -3.67
CA GLU A 69 -16.89 -1.87 -2.47
C GLU A 69 -16.16 -2.34 -1.21
N GLY A 70 -16.26 -1.54 -0.15
CA GLY A 70 -15.70 -1.86 1.16
C GLY A 70 -16.37 -1.06 2.26
N THR A 71 -15.93 -1.28 3.49
CA THR A 71 -16.44 -0.59 4.68
C THR A 71 -15.33 0.26 5.28
N VAL A 72 -15.62 1.51 5.59
CA VAL A 72 -14.70 2.36 6.36
C VAL A 72 -14.67 1.83 7.80
N VAL A 73 -13.52 1.33 8.22
CA VAL A 73 -13.33 0.77 9.58
C VAL A 73 -12.75 1.78 10.56
N SER A 74 -12.01 2.78 10.08
CA SER A 74 -11.44 3.86 10.88
C SER A 74 -11.12 5.05 9.98
N TRP A 75 -10.99 6.22 10.59
CA TRP A 75 -10.58 7.46 9.93
C TRP A 75 -9.98 8.42 10.97
N SER A 76 -9.18 9.38 10.50
CA SER A 76 -8.72 10.51 11.30
C SER A 76 -8.91 11.78 10.50
N TRP A 77 -9.11 12.90 11.19
CA TRP A 77 -9.13 14.21 10.55
C TRP A 77 -7.71 14.70 10.32
N MET A 78 -7.44 15.22 9.12
CA MET A 78 -6.25 16.01 8.81
C MET A 78 -6.70 17.47 8.73
N ALA A 79 -6.38 18.26 9.76
CA ALA A 79 -6.50 19.72 9.67
C ALA A 79 -5.42 20.25 8.72
N GLU A 80 -5.71 21.38 8.06
CA GLU A 80 -4.82 22.05 7.10
C GLU A 80 -3.39 22.26 7.62
#